data_AF-A0A3C1DHV6-F1
#
_entry.id   AF-A0A3C1DHV6-F1
#
_cell.length_a   1.000
_cell.length_b   1.000
_cell.length_c   1.000
_cell.angle_alpha   90.00
_cell.angle_beta   90.00
_cell.angle_gamma   90.00
#
_symmetry.space_group_name_H-M   'P 1'
#
loop_
_entity.id
_entity.type
_entity.pdbx_description
1 polymer ?
#
loop_
_entity_poly.entity_id
_entity_poly.type
_entity_poly.pdbx_seq_one_letter_code
_entity_poly.pdbx_strand_id
1 'polypeptide(L)'
;AEAGPILPFLPVMLFAILFGLSMDYQVFIVSRMQEEWEHHKDNKVAVRVGLGGSGLVVVAAAAIMFCVFMSFVFQSNSTIKLFGLSLAVAIALDAFVVRLALIPALMTLFGKANWYVPGWLGKILPKVSVEGPPSSGAANDALNPERPS
;
A
#
# COMPACT_ATOMS: atom_id res chain seq x y z
N ALA A 1 -25.13 26.04 21.56
CA ALA A 1 -24.07 25.44 20.72
C ALA A 1 -24.69 25.18 19.35
N GLU A 2 -24.65 26.17 18.46
CA GLU A 2 -25.04 25.95 17.07
C GLU A 2 -23.89 25.22 16.38
N ALA A 3 -24.13 23.98 15.98
CA ALA A 3 -23.32 23.35 14.96
C ALA A 3 -23.51 24.19 13.68
N GLY A 4 -22.58 25.11 13.41
CA GLY A 4 -22.54 25.83 12.14
C GLY A 4 -22.59 24.82 10.99
N PRO A 5 -23.27 25.13 9.87
CA PRO A 5 -23.50 24.18 8.79
C PRO A 5 -22.18 23.49 8.41
N ILE A 6 -22.11 22.17 8.54
CA ILE A 6 -21.02 21.40 7.95
C ILE A 6 -21.01 21.75 6.47
N LEU A 7 -19.95 22.42 6.04
CA LEU A 7 -19.79 22.81 4.65
C LEU A 7 -19.93 21.55 3.80
N PRO A 8 -20.86 21.48 2.83
CA PRO A 8 -21.17 20.24 2.10
C PRO A 8 -19.97 19.62 1.38
N PHE A 9 -18.94 20.42 1.12
CA PHE A 9 -17.70 19.96 0.50
C PHE A 9 -16.76 19.22 1.47
N LEU A 10 -16.90 19.38 2.79
CA LEU A 10 -16.01 18.76 3.78
C LEU A 10 -16.02 17.23 3.68
N PRO A 11 -17.19 16.53 3.72
CA PRO A 11 -17.22 15.07 3.58
C PRO A 11 -16.69 14.59 2.22
N VAL A 12 -17.01 15.31 1.13
CA VAL A 12 -16.56 14.96 -0.22
C VAL A 12 -15.03 15.05 -0.32
N MET A 13 -14.46 16.13 0.21
CA MET A 13 -13.01 16.33 0.22
C MET A 13 -12.30 15.31 1.13
N LEU A 14 -12.83 15.05 2.32
CA LEU A 14 -12.32 14.01 3.21
C LEU A 14 -12.31 12.66 2.50
N PHE A 15 -13.44 12.27 1.90
CA PHE A 15 -13.54 11.02 1.16
C PHE A 15 -12.53 10.95 0.01
N ALA A 16 -12.42 12.00 -0.80
CA ALA A 16 -11.46 12.04 -1.91
C ALA A 16 -10.00 11.90 -1.45
N ILE A 17 -9.61 12.61 -0.39
CA ILE A 17 -8.26 12.55 0.18
C ILE A 17 -7.99 11.17 0.77
N LEU A 18 -8.88 10.67 1.62
CA LEU A 18 -8.74 9.34 2.22
C LEU A 18 -8.62 8.27 1.15
N PHE A 19 -9.48 8.31 0.15
CA PHE A 19 -9.52 7.32 -0.92
C PHE A 19 -8.25 7.35 -1.78
N GLY A 20 -7.79 8.55 -2.16
CA GLY A 20 -6.53 8.72 -2.89
C GLY A 20 -5.34 8.16 -2.11
N LEU A 21 -5.16 8.61 -0.85
CA LEU A 21 -4.10 8.10 0.02
C LEU A 21 -4.25 6.60 0.32
N SER A 22 -5.47 6.07 0.29
CA SER A 22 -5.76 4.63 0.49
C SER A 22 -5.21 3.77 -0.65
N MET A 23 -5.50 4.15 -1.90
CA MET A 23 -5.12 3.39 -3.08
C MET A 23 -3.60 3.19 -3.17
N ASP A 24 -2.82 4.25 -2.98
CA ASP A 24 -1.38 4.24 -3.25
C ASP A 24 -0.64 3.18 -2.44
N TYR A 25 -1.03 3.03 -1.18
CA TYR A 25 -0.43 2.08 -0.25
C TYR A 25 -1.07 0.69 -0.32
N GLN A 26 -2.37 0.58 -0.61
CA GLN A 26 -3.03 -0.74 -0.75
C GLN A 26 -2.43 -1.48 -1.94
N VAL A 27 -2.28 -0.79 -3.07
CA VAL A 27 -1.68 -1.36 -4.28
C VAL A 27 -0.22 -1.76 -4.00
N PHE A 28 0.55 -0.96 -3.26
CA PHE A 28 1.94 -1.31 -2.94
C PHE A 28 2.06 -2.59 -2.10
N ILE A 29 1.28 -2.71 -1.03
CA ILE A 29 1.32 -3.88 -0.14
C ILE A 29 0.86 -5.14 -0.88
N VAL A 30 -0.24 -5.03 -1.64
CA VAL A 30 -0.79 -6.18 -2.38
C VAL A 30 0.16 -6.61 -3.50
N SER A 31 0.82 -5.67 -4.19
CA SER A 31 1.83 -5.97 -5.21
C SER A 31 3.00 -6.77 -4.62
N ARG A 32 3.51 -6.36 -3.44
CA ARG A 32 4.56 -7.12 -2.73
C ARG A 32 4.09 -8.52 -2.31
N MET A 33 2.85 -8.64 -1.84
CA MET A 33 2.27 -9.96 -1.52
C MET A 33 2.11 -10.84 -2.77
N GLN A 34 1.82 -10.24 -3.93
CA GLN A 34 1.71 -10.95 -5.20
C GLN A 34 3.08 -11.49 -5.65
N GLU A 35 4.11 -10.66 -5.59
CA GLU A 35 5.49 -11.01 -5.91
C GLU A 35 5.94 -12.24 -5.11
N GLU A 36 5.72 -12.23 -3.79
CA GLU A 36 6.02 -13.35 -2.90
C GLU A 36 5.17 -14.61 -3.20
N TRP A 37 3.90 -14.43 -3.60
CA TRP A 37 3.03 -15.54 -4.00
C TRP A 37 3.50 -16.20 -5.30
N GLU A 38 3.99 -15.43 -6.27
CA GLU A 38 4.52 -15.95 -7.53
C GLU A 38 5.78 -16.80 -7.31
N HIS A 39 6.64 -16.42 -6.35
CA HIS A 39 7.85 -17.17 -6.00
C HIS A 39 7.58 -18.43 -5.15
N HIS A 40 6.75 -18.34 -4.11
CA HIS A 40 6.60 -19.41 -3.11
C HIS A 40 5.34 -20.27 -3.28
N LYS A 41 4.31 -19.77 -3.97
CA LYS A 41 2.98 -20.40 -4.10
C LYS A 41 2.32 -20.82 -2.77
N ASP A 42 2.79 -20.26 -1.65
CA ASP A 42 2.21 -20.41 -0.32
C ASP A 42 1.70 -19.05 0.19
N ASN A 43 0.41 -18.99 0.50
CA ASN A 43 -0.33 -17.76 0.72
C ASN A 43 -0.06 -17.25 2.13
N LYS A 44 0.13 -18.17 3.07
CA LYS A 44 0.45 -17.82 4.45
C LYS A 44 1.86 -17.23 4.54
N VAL A 45 2.79 -17.76 3.75
CA VAL A 45 4.16 -17.24 3.66
C VAL A 45 4.16 -15.88 2.97
N ALA A 46 3.48 -15.75 1.83
CA ALA A 46 3.40 -14.49 1.09
C ALA A 46 2.79 -13.34 1.90
N VAL A 47 1.69 -13.58 2.61
CA VAL A 47 1.07 -12.56 3.47
C VAL A 47 1.98 -12.22 4.65
N ARG A 48 2.62 -13.22 5.29
CA ARG A 48 3.52 -12.97 6.44
C ARG A 48 4.75 -12.17 6.04
N VAL A 49 5.40 -12.52 4.93
CA VAL A 49 6.61 -11.85 4.45
C VAL A 49 6.27 -10.46 3.92
N GLY A 50 5.21 -10.33 3.12
CA GLY A 50 4.73 -9.05 2.60
C GLY A 50 4.32 -8.07 3.71
N LEU A 51 3.64 -8.56 4.75
CA LEU A 51 3.26 -7.75 5.91
C LEU A 51 4.46 -7.39 6.80
N GLY A 52 5.39 -8.33 7.01
CA GLY A 52 6.57 -8.13 7.84
C GLY A 52 7.54 -7.08 7.29
N GLY A 53 7.73 -7.03 5.96
CA GLY A 53 8.61 -6.05 5.32
C GLY A 53 8.01 -4.64 5.21
N SER A 54 6.69 -4.53 5.00
CA SER A 54 6.05 -3.23 4.70
C SER A 54 5.29 -2.62 5.89
N GLY A 55 4.96 -3.40 6.92
CA GLY A 55 4.13 -2.96 8.05
C GLY A 55 4.74 -1.80 8.84
N LEU A 56 6.05 -1.85 9.13
CA LEU A 56 6.73 -0.78 9.88
C LEU A 56 6.76 0.55 9.13
N VAL A 57 6.98 0.51 7.81
CA VAL A 57 6.99 1.70 6.96
C VAL A 57 5.61 2.37 6.95
N VAL A 58 4.55 1.57 6.87
CA VAL A 58 3.16 2.06 6.89
C VAL A 58 2.83 2.71 8.23
N VAL A 59 3.18 2.08 9.34
CA VAL A 59 2.96 2.65 10.68
C VAL A 59 3.73 3.95 10.87
N ALA A 60 4.98 4.03 10.41
CA ALA A 60 5.78 5.25 10.48
C ALA A 60 5.17 6.39 9.64
N ALA A 61 4.76 6.11 8.41
CA ALA A 61 4.10 7.10 7.55
C ALA A 61 2.78 7.58 8.15
N ALA A 62 1.96 6.65 8.66
CA ALA A 62 0.69 6.97 9.30
C ALA A 62 0.88 7.84 10.55
N ALA A 63 1.89 7.56 11.37
CA ALA A 63 2.21 8.35 12.55
C ALA A 63 2.59 9.80 12.18
N ILE A 64 3.41 10.00 11.15
CA ILE A 64 3.80 11.34 10.69
C ILE A 64 2.57 12.11 10.19
N MET A 65 1.75 11.49 9.32
CA MET A 65 0.53 12.12 8.81
C MET A 65 -0.45 12.47 9.94
N PHE A 66 -0.62 11.57 10.91
CA PHE A 66 -1.45 11.80 12.08
C PHE A 66 -0.97 13.04 12.86
N CYS A 67 0.33 13.13 13.16
CA CYS A 67 0.90 14.29 13.86
C CYS A 67 0.70 15.61 13.09
N VAL A 68 0.86 15.60 11.77
CA VAL A 68 0.65 16.77 10.91
C VAL A 68 -0.79 17.26 11.00
N PHE A 69 -1.77 16.38 10.82
CA PHE A 69 -3.19 16.76 10.88
C PHE A 69 -3.65 17.09 12.30
N MET A 70 -3.09 16.44 13.32
CA MET A 70 -3.40 16.73 14.72
C MET A 70 -2.89 18.11 15.15
N SER A 71 -1.86 18.65 14.49
CA SER A 71 -1.40 20.01 14.72
C SER A 71 -2.46 21.07 14.38
N PHE A 72 -3.44 20.74 13.54
CA PHE A 72 -4.54 21.66 13.21
C PHE A 72 -5.55 21.84 14.35
N VAL A 73 -5.48 21.01 15.40
CA VAL A 73 -6.32 21.16 16.60
C VAL A 73 -6.03 22.46 17.35
N PHE A 74 -4.81 22.99 17.23
CA PHE A 74 -4.39 24.27 17.83
C PHE A 74 -4.86 25.49 17.03
N GLN A 75 -5.47 25.30 15.85
CA GLN A 75 -5.95 26.40 15.02
C GLN A 75 -7.23 27.02 15.60
N SER A 76 -7.34 28.35 15.51
CA SER A 76 -8.50 29.11 16.03
C SER A 76 -9.78 28.93 15.21
N ASN A 77 -9.64 28.59 13.93
CA ASN A 77 -10.76 28.38 13.02
C ASN A 77 -11.40 26.99 13.20
N SER A 78 -12.66 26.95 13.63
CA SER A 78 -13.44 25.72 13.87
C SER A 78 -13.53 24.79 12.66
N THR A 79 -13.56 25.32 11.44
CA THR A 79 -13.61 24.53 10.20
C THR A 79 -12.30 23.78 9.98
N ILE A 80 -11.16 24.46 10.13
CA ILE A 80 -9.83 23.85 9.97
C ILE A 80 -9.60 22.80 11.06
N LYS A 81 -10.04 23.10 12.28
CA LYS A 81 -9.97 22.17 13.42
C LYS A 81 -10.78 20.90 13.17
N LEU A 82 -12.03 21.04 12.71
CA LEU A 82 -12.89 19.90 12.38
C LEU A 82 -12.29 19.05 11.24
N PHE A 83 -11.77 19.71 10.20
CA PHE A 83 -11.15 19.03 9.06
C PHE A 83 -9.88 18.27 9.47
N GLY A 84 -8.97 18.91 10.21
CA GLY A 84 -7.74 18.29 10.70
C GLY A 84 -8.00 17.11 11.62
N LEU A 85 -8.94 17.25 12.57
CA LEU A 85 -9.31 16.14 13.46
C LEU A 85 -9.95 14.97 12.68
N SER A 86 -10.82 15.28 11.71
CA SER A 86 -11.45 14.25 10.86
C SER A 86 -10.42 13.48 10.05
N LEU A 87 -9.46 14.19 9.42
CA LEU A 87 -8.36 13.56 8.68
C LEU A 87 -7.44 12.74 9.56
N ALA A 88 -7.06 13.25 10.73
CA ALA A 88 -6.20 12.54 11.66
C ALA A 88 -6.82 11.19 12.07
N VAL A 89 -8.08 11.21 12.52
CA VAL A 89 -8.80 9.98 12.92
C VAL A 89 -8.99 9.04 11.72
N ALA A 90 -9.37 9.58 10.57
CA ALA A 90 -9.57 8.79 9.37
C ALA A 90 -8.31 8.05 8.90
N ILE A 91 -7.17 8.74 8.85
CA ILE A 91 -5.90 8.15 8.42
C ILE A 91 -5.42 7.11 9.42
N ALA A 92 -5.58 7.37 10.73
CA ALA A 92 -5.28 6.37 11.75
C ALA A 92 -6.15 5.12 11.56
N LEU A 93 -7.46 5.27 11.37
CA LEU A 93 -8.35 4.14 11.12
C LEU A 93 -7.99 3.38 9.84
N ASP A 94 -7.72 4.07 8.73
CA ASP A 94 -7.29 3.41 7.49
C ASP A 94 -5.97 2.64 7.69
N ALA A 95 -4.95 3.29 8.26
CA ALA A 95 -3.64 2.66 8.45
C ALA A 95 -3.70 1.43 9.37
N PHE A 96 -4.41 1.51 10.49
CA PHE A 96 -4.45 0.41 11.46
C PHE A 96 -5.55 -0.61 11.17
N VAL A 97 -6.79 -0.17 10.98
CA VAL A 97 -7.94 -1.07 10.83
C VAL A 97 -7.99 -1.64 9.43
N VAL A 98 -7.85 -0.80 8.40
CA VAL A 98 -7.97 -1.27 7.02
C VAL A 98 -6.69 -2.00 6.61
N ARG A 99 -5.52 -1.37 6.71
CA ARG A 99 -4.29 -1.93 6.14
C ARG A 99 -3.64 -3.04 6.96
N LEU A 100 -3.62 -2.93 8.29
CA LEU A 100 -2.94 -3.94 9.12
C LEU A 100 -3.85 -5.09 9.55
N ALA A 101 -5.16 -4.88 9.60
CA ALA A 101 -6.11 -5.90 10.01
C ALA A 101 -6.97 -6.40 8.84
N LEU A 102 -7.74 -5.52 8.19
CA LEU A 102 -8.75 -5.94 7.22
C LEU A 102 -8.13 -6.55 5.95
N ILE A 103 -7.18 -5.87 5.32
CA ILE A 103 -6.56 -6.34 4.07
C ILE A 103 -5.85 -7.70 4.26
N PRO A 104 -4.97 -7.90 5.27
CA PRO A 104 -4.32 -9.19 5.50
C PRO A 104 -5.33 -10.29 5.88
N ALA A 105 -6.37 -9.95 6.65
CA ALA A 105 -7.43 -10.91 6.99
C ALA A 105 -8.20 -11.37 5.75
N LEU A 106 -8.57 -10.45 4.85
CA LEU A 106 -9.24 -10.81 3.60
C LEU A 106 -8.33 -11.63 2.68
N MET A 107 -7.06 -11.24 2.54
CA MET A 107 -6.07 -11.96 1.73
C MET A 107 -5.86 -13.40 2.24
N THR A 108 -5.77 -13.57 3.55
CA THR A 108 -5.66 -14.90 4.18
C THR A 108 -6.95 -15.72 4.09
N LEU A 109 -8.12 -15.08 4.19
CA LEU A 109 -9.42 -15.75 4.11
C LEU A 109 -9.73 -16.23 2.68
N PHE A 110 -9.53 -15.39 1.67
CA PHE A 110 -9.79 -15.74 0.27
C PHE A 110 -8.74 -16.69 -0.31
N GLY A 111 -7.54 -16.74 0.28
CA GLY A 111 -6.52 -17.71 -0.07
C GLY A 111 -6.22 -17.70 -1.58
N LYS A 112 -6.26 -18.88 -2.21
CA LYS A 112 -5.96 -19.04 -3.66
C LYS A 112 -6.92 -18.29 -4.58
N ALA A 113 -8.15 -18.02 -4.14
CA ALA A 113 -9.13 -17.29 -4.95
C ALA A 113 -8.72 -15.84 -5.18
N ASN A 114 -7.95 -15.26 -4.24
CA ASN A 114 -7.48 -13.88 -4.33
C ASN A 114 -6.52 -13.64 -5.52
N TRP A 115 -5.90 -14.70 -6.02
CA TRP A 115 -4.93 -14.68 -7.12
C TRP A 115 -5.52 -15.19 -8.44
N TYR A 116 -6.83 -15.41 -8.50
CA TYR A 116 -7.49 -15.87 -9.72
C TYR A 116 -7.63 -14.72 -10.72
N VAL A 117 -6.86 -14.79 -11.79
CA VAL A 117 -6.99 -13.89 -12.94
C VAL A 117 -7.61 -14.66 -14.10
N PRO A 118 -8.77 -14.23 -14.63
CA PRO A 118 -9.40 -14.93 -15.75
C PRO A 118 -8.52 -14.82 -17.01
N GLY A 119 -8.42 -15.91 -17.77
CA GLY A 119 -7.41 -16.07 -18.83
C GLY A 119 -7.48 -15.06 -19.99
N TRP A 120 -8.61 -14.35 -20.16
CA TRP A 120 -8.72 -13.25 -21.12
C TRP A 120 -7.97 -11.99 -20.63
N LEU A 121 -7.99 -11.73 -19.32
CA LEU A 121 -7.29 -10.60 -18.70
C LEU A 121 -5.79 -10.86 -18.63
N GLY A 122 -5.38 -12.11 -18.37
CA GLY A 122 -3.97 -12.52 -18.42
C GLY A 122 -3.31 -12.37 -19.80
N LYS A 123 -4.08 -12.30 -20.90
CA LYS A 123 -3.55 -12.01 -22.25
C LYS A 123 -3.38 -10.51 -22.52
N ILE A 124 -4.11 -9.66 -21.80
CA ILE A 124 -4.08 -8.20 -21.97
C ILE A 124 -3.05 -7.57 -21.03
N LEU A 125 -2.80 -8.18 -19.87
CA LEU A 125 -1.86 -7.68 -18.88
C LEU A 125 -0.41 -7.78 -19.39
N PRO A 126 0.29 -6.64 -19.59
CA PRO A 126 1.71 -6.66 -19.91
C PRO A 126 2.49 -7.18 -18.69
N LYS A 127 3.44 -8.09 -18.93
CA LYS A 127 4.34 -8.59 -17.88
C LYS A 127 5.34 -7.49 -17.53
N VAL A 128 5.05 -6.73 -16.48
CA VAL A 128 5.95 -5.69 -15.96
C VAL A 128 7.02 -6.36 -15.11
N SER A 129 8.18 -6.64 -15.71
CA SER A 129 9.39 -7.02 -14.96
C SER A 129 10.01 -5.76 -14.39
N VAL A 130 9.92 -5.58 -13.07
CA VAL A 130 10.56 -4.45 -12.36
C VAL A 130 12.08 -4.67 -12.27
N GLU A 131 12.52 -5.93 -12.26
CA GLU A 131 13.90 -6.30 -12.52
C GLU A 131 14.21 -6.01 -14.00
N GLY A 132 15.12 -5.05 -14.24
CA GLY A 132 15.67 -4.79 -15.56
C GLY A 132 16.24 -6.04 -16.21
N PRO A 133 16.48 -6.05 -17.54
CA PRO A 133 16.95 -7.23 -18.24
C PRO A 133 18.17 -7.80 -17.51
N PRO A 134 18.23 -9.13 -17.27
CA PRO A 134 19.37 -9.73 -16.61
C PRO A 134 20.58 -9.30 -17.40
N SER A 135 21.49 -8.57 -16.75
CA SER A 135 22.79 -8.25 -17.32
C SER A 135 23.41 -9.57 -17.72
N SER A 136 23.36 -9.88 -19.01
CA SER A 136 23.98 -11.04 -19.63
C SER A 136 25.36 -11.24 -19.01
N GLY A 137 25.67 -12.48 -18.68
CA GLY A 137 26.95 -12.93 -18.12
C GLY A 137 28.18 -12.70 -18.99
N ALA A 138 28.24 -11.62 -19.79
CA ALA A 138 29.40 -11.17 -20.54
C ALA A 138 30.52 -10.64 -19.63
N ALA A 139 30.24 -10.30 -18.37
CA ALA A 139 31.27 -9.86 -17.42
C ALA A 139 32.08 -11.02 -16.81
N ASN A 140 31.53 -12.25 -16.80
CA ASN A 140 32.23 -13.42 -16.23
C ASN A 140 33.15 -14.12 -17.25
N ASP A 141 32.93 -13.95 -18.56
CA ASP A 141 33.83 -14.47 -19.60
C ASP A 141 35.10 -13.62 -19.78
N ALA A 142 35.06 -12.32 -19.43
CA ALA A 142 36.24 -11.44 -19.49
C ALA A 142 37.25 -11.68 -18.35
N LEU A 143 36.87 -12.45 -17.31
CA LEU A 143 37.69 -12.79 -16.15
C LEU A 143 38.25 -14.22 -16.19
N ASN A 144 38.01 -14.96 -17.28
CA ASN A 144 38.52 -16.32 -17.45
C ASN A 144 39.62 -16.38 -18.54
N PRO A 145 40.90 -16.13 -18.20
CA PRO A 145 42.01 -16.15 -19.16
C PRO A 145 42.40 -17.56 -19.65
N GLU A 146 41.74 -18.63 -19.20
CA GLU A 146 42.18 -20.03 -19.37
C GLU A 146 41.36 -20.83 -20.40
N ARG A 147 40.75 -20.20 -21.41
CA ARG A 147 40.06 -20.94 -22.49
C ARG A 147 40.98 -21.12 -23.71
N PRO A 148 41.63 -22.29 -23.90
CA PRO A 148 42.43 -22.54 -25.10
C PRO A 148 41.54 -22.67 -26.34
N SER A 149 42.05 -22.12 -27.46
CA SER A 149 41.47 -22.07 -28.80
C SER A 149 41.37 -23.43 -29.48
#